data_AF-A0A2N5XGU9-F1
#
_entry.id   AF-A0A2N5XGU9-F1
#
_cell.length_a   1.000
_cell.length_b   1.000
_cell.length_c   1.000
_cell.angle_alpha   90.00
_cell.angle_beta   90.00
_cell.angle_gamma   90.00
#
_symmetry.space_group_name_H-M   'P 1'
#
loop_
_entity.id
_entity.type
_entity.pdbx_description
1 polymer ?
#
loop_
_entity_poly.entity_id
_entity_poly.type
_entity_poly.pdbx_seq_one_letter_code
_entity_poly.pdbx_strand_id
1 'polypeptide(L)'
;RARGGAPVDLPEEAVPVFERLRAWRAATAKEQGVPAYVVFHDATLREIAAAPPSTLEELGRVSGVGEGKLARYGQQVLDTLAP
;
A
#
# COMPACT_ATOMS: atom_id res chain seq x y z
N ARG A 1 5.76 -13.43 -14.49
CA ARG A 1 6.54 -12.19 -14.72
C ARG A 1 5.65 -11.01 -14.34
N ALA A 2 5.91 -10.35 -13.21
CA ALA A 2 5.31 -9.05 -12.94
C ALA A 2 5.91 -8.05 -13.94
N ARG A 3 5.08 -7.44 -14.79
CA ARG A 3 5.51 -6.29 -15.60
C ARG A 3 5.81 -5.17 -14.61
N GLY A 4 7.07 -4.73 -14.60
CA GLY A 4 7.45 -3.50 -13.92
C GLY A 4 6.68 -2.35 -14.56
N GLY A 5 5.80 -1.73 -13.77
CA GLY A 5 5.36 -0.37 -14.04
C GLY A 5 6.57 0.53 -13.89
N ALA A 6 6.75 1.45 -14.84
CA ALA A 6 7.65 2.58 -14.74
C ALA A 6 7.49 3.28 -13.37
N PRO A 7 8.50 4.04 -12.87
CA PRO A 7 8.30 4.84 -11.68
C PRO A 7 7.05 5.69 -11.89
N VAL A 8 6.00 5.39 -11.12
CA VAL A 8 4.82 6.23 -11.08
C VAL A 8 5.32 7.53 -10.46
N ASP A 9 5.45 8.58 -11.28
CA ASP A 9 5.53 9.94 -10.78
C ASP A 9 4.30 10.12 -9.89
N LEU A 10 4.53 10.09 -8.58
CA LEU A 10 3.50 10.23 -7.58
C LEU A 10 3.00 11.68 -7.66
N PRO A 11 1.72 11.93 -7.97
CA PRO A 11 1.19 13.29 -7.99
C PRO A 11 1.47 13.99 -6.66
N GLU A 12 1.74 15.30 -6.67
CA GLU A 12 2.08 16.04 -5.44
C GLU A 12 0.96 15.92 -4.40
N GLU A 13 -0.30 15.90 -4.85
CA GLU A 13 -1.48 15.70 -4.03
C GLU A 13 -1.55 14.32 -3.36
N ALA A 14 -0.86 13.31 -3.91
CA ALA A 14 -0.82 11.95 -3.38
C ALA A 14 0.31 11.74 -2.36
N VAL A 15 1.28 12.67 -2.25
CA VAL A 15 2.40 12.58 -1.31
C VAL A 15 1.94 12.42 0.15
N PRO A 16 0.95 13.18 0.67
CA PRO A 16 0.49 13.00 2.04
C PRO A 16 -0.08 11.60 2.30
N VAL A 17 -0.77 11.01 1.32
CA VAL A 17 -1.33 9.65 1.43
C VAL A 17 -0.20 8.62 1.46
N PHE A 18 0.79 8.77 0.58
CA PHE A 18 1.95 7.90 0.54
C PHE A 18 2.74 7.91 1.86
N GLU A 19 2.94 9.08 2.48
CA GLU A 19 3.62 9.17 3.77
C GLU A 19 2.82 8.51 4.91
N ARG A 20 1.49 8.64 4.94
CA ARG A 20 0.63 7.89 5.90
C ARG A 20 0.79 6.38 5.72
N LEU A 21 0.76 5.90 4.47
CA LEU A 21 0.98 4.49 4.15
C LEU A 21 2.38 4.01 4.54
N ARG A 22 3.42 4.83 4.36
CA ARG A 22 4.78 4.50 4.82
C ARG A 22 4.85 4.38 6.33
N ALA A 23 4.24 5.32 7.05
CA ALA A 23 4.22 5.31 8.51
C ALA A 23 3.47 4.08 9.04
N TRP A 24 2.29 3.79 8.51
CA TRP A 24 1.54 2.57 8.83
C TRP A 24 2.37 1.31 8.57
N ARG A 25 2.97 1.18 7.38
CA ARG A 25 3.79 0.03 7.02
C ARG A 25 4.96 -0.15 7.99
N ALA A 26 5.63 0.94 8.38
CA ALA A 26 6.75 0.89 9.31
C ALA A 26 6.29 0.41 10.70
N ALA A 27 5.15 0.89 11.20
CA ALA A 27 4.56 0.44 12.45
C ALA A 27 4.21 -1.05 12.40
N THR A 28 3.47 -1.49 11.38
CA THR A 28 3.09 -2.90 11.19
C THR A 28 4.30 -3.83 11.06
N ALA A 29 5.34 -3.40 10.34
CA ALA A 29 6.57 -4.17 10.18
C ALA A 29 7.32 -4.32 11.52
N LYS A 30 7.39 -3.23 12.30
CA LYS A 30 7.97 -3.23 13.65
C LYS A 30 7.21 -4.17 14.59
N GLU A 31 5.88 -4.12 14.60
CA GLU A 31 5.02 -4.99 15.40
C GLU A 31 5.24 -6.48 15.08
N GLN A 32 5.46 -6.80 13.81
CA GLN A 32 5.68 -8.17 13.36
C GLN A 32 7.15 -8.63 13.42
N GLY A 33 8.08 -7.73 13.76
CA GLY A 33 9.51 -8.03 13.76
C GLY A 33 10.07 -8.37 12.37
N VAL A 34 9.47 -7.82 11.30
CA VAL A 34 9.89 -8.07 9.92
C VAL A 34 10.38 -6.78 9.23
N PRO A 35 11.22 -6.87 8.19
CA PRO A 35 11.52 -5.72 7.35
C PRO A 35 10.27 -5.15 6.66
N ALA A 36 10.19 -3.83 6.51
CA ALA A 36 9.01 -3.15 5.95
C ALA A 36 8.59 -3.64 4.55
N TYR A 37 9.56 -4.00 3.70
CA TYR A 37 9.28 -4.52 2.36
C TYR A 37 8.50 -5.85 2.37
N VAL A 38 8.54 -6.61 3.47
CA VAL A 38 7.75 -7.85 3.64
C VAL A 38 6.27 -7.54 3.71
N VAL A 39 5.89 -6.43 4.35
CA VAL A 39 4.51 -5.94 4.39
C VAL A 39 4.10 -5.46 2.99
N PHE A 40 4.73 -4.39 2.49
CA PHE A 40 4.54 -3.91 1.12
C PHE A 40 5.79 -3.23 0.56
N HIS A 41 6.03 -3.39 -0.74
CA HIS A 41 7.02 -2.59 -1.44
C HIS A 41 6.52 -1.16 -1.63
N ASP A 42 7.48 -0.26 -1.77
CA ASP A 42 7.27 1.16 -2.04
C ASP A 42 6.47 1.42 -3.33
N ALA A 43 6.60 0.54 -4.33
CA ALA A 43 5.82 0.61 -5.57
C ALA A 43 4.32 0.39 -5.32
N THR A 44 3.95 -0.62 -4.51
CA THR A 44 2.56 -0.88 -4.13
C THR A 44 1.98 0.29 -3.35
N LEU A 45 2.72 0.86 -2.39
CA LEU A 45 2.23 2.02 -1.63
C LEU A 45 2.03 3.26 -2.52
N ARG A 46 2.89 3.48 -3.53
CA ARG A 46 2.70 4.56 -4.50
C ARG A 46 1.48 4.35 -5.38
N GLU A 47 1.24 3.11 -5.82
CA GLU A 47 0.05 2.77 -6.62
C GLU A 47 -1.24 3.00 -5.81
N ILE A 48 -1.27 2.58 -4.54
CA ILE A 48 -2.38 2.85 -3.62
C ILE A 48 -2.55 4.37 -3.42
N ALA A 49 -1.47 5.12 -3.21
CA ALA A 49 -1.56 6.56 -2.99
C ALA A 49 -2.03 7.34 -4.23
N ALA A 50 -1.59 6.93 -5.42
CA ALA A 50 -1.99 7.54 -6.68
C ALA A 50 -3.45 7.25 -7.07
N ALA A 51 -3.98 6.09 -6.65
CA ALA A 51 -5.37 5.72 -6.85
C ALA A 51 -5.95 5.07 -5.58
N PRO A 52 -6.37 5.87 -4.57
CA PRO A 52 -6.80 5.36 -3.28
C PRO A 52 -8.04 4.45 -3.40
N PRO A 53 -7.92 3.15 -3.10
CA PRO A 53 -9.08 2.26 -3.07
C PRO A 53 -9.99 2.59 -1.88
N SER A 54 -11.29 2.44 -2.11
CA SER A 54 -12.35 2.60 -1.11
C SER A 54 -12.89 1.26 -0.61
N THR A 55 -12.56 0.16 -1.30
CA THR A 55 -13.03 -1.19 -0.96
C THR A 55 -11.89 -2.23 -1.02
N LEU A 56 -12.09 -3.37 -0.36
CA LEU A 56 -11.16 -4.50 -0.43
C LEU A 56 -11.04 -5.06 -1.85
N GLU A 57 -12.12 -5.01 -2.63
CA GLU A 57 -12.10 -5.47 -4.02
C GLU A 57 -11.20 -4.58 -4.88
N GLU A 58 -11.32 -3.26 -4.75
CA GLU A 58 -10.45 -2.30 -5.44
C GLU A 58 -8.99 -2.47 -5.00
N LEU A 59 -8.74 -2.60 -3.70
CA LEU A 59 -7.40 -2.82 -3.17
C LEU A 59 -6.78 -4.13 -3.67
N GLY A 60 -7.58 -5.18 -3.84
CA GLY A 60 -7.13 -6.46 -4.39
C GLY A 60 -6.70 -6.41 -5.87
N ARG A 61 -7.06 -5.35 -6.60
CA ARG A 61 -6.64 -5.15 -7.99
C ARG A 61 -5.27 -4.46 -8.10
N VAL A 62 -4.74 -3.94 -7.00
CA VAL A 62 -3.45 -3.22 -6.95
C VAL A 62 -2.28 -4.19 -7.07
N SER A 63 -1.29 -3.84 -7.90
CA SER A 63 -0.10 -4.67 -8.11
C SER A 63 0.70 -4.85 -6.80
N GLY A 64 0.96 -6.11 -6.46
CA GLY A 64 1.66 -6.47 -5.22
C GLY A 64 0.74 -6.69 -4.01
N VAL A 65 -0.58 -6.54 -4.18
CA VAL A 65 -1.60 -6.96 -3.20
C VAL A 65 -2.19 -8.31 -3.62
N GLY A 66 -1.53 -9.40 -3.22
CA GLY A 66 -2.10 -10.75 -3.37
C GLY A 66 -3.13 -11.08 -2.29
N GLU A 67 -3.93 -12.14 -2.48
CA GLU A 67 -5.00 -12.56 -1.56
C GLU A 67 -4.56 -12.64 -0.08
N GLY A 68 -3.38 -13.22 0.19
CA GLY A 68 -2.86 -13.32 1.55
C GLY A 68 -2.55 -11.96 2.19
N LYS A 69 -2.06 -10.99 1.40
CA LYS A 69 -1.83 -9.63 1.88
C LYS A 69 -3.15 -8.87 2.03
N LEU A 70 -4.09 -9.07 1.11
CA LEU A 70 -5.41 -8.47 1.19
C LEU A 70 -6.16 -8.93 2.45
N ALA A 71 -6.14 -10.24 2.73
CA ALA A 71 -6.74 -10.81 3.92
C ALA A 71 -6.08 -10.31 5.22
N ARG A 72 -4.76 -10.12 5.21
CA ARG A 72 -4.01 -9.73 6.41
C ARG A 72 -4.01 -8.23 6.68
N TYR A 73 -3.94 -7.41 5.64
CA TYR A 73 -3.68 -5.96 5.75
C TYR A 73 -4.77 -5.09 5.15
N GLY A 74 -5.70 -5.68 4.39
CA GLY A 74 -6.62 -4.92 3.55
C GLY A 74 -7.41 -3.88 4.33
N GLN A 75 -8.01 -4.27 5.45
CA GLN A 75 -8.78 -3.35 6.28
C GLN A 75 -7.90 -2.22 6.84
N GLN A 76 -6.71 -2.55 7.38
CA GLN A 76 -5.81 -1.55 7.96
C GLN A 76 -5.33 -0.53 6.92
N VAL A 77 -5.14 -0.96 5.66
CA VAL A 77 -4.82 -0.05 4.56
C VAL A 77 -5.99 0.89 4.29
N LEU A 78 -7.22 0.37 4.17
CA LEU A 78 -8.42 1.20 3.96
C LEU A 78 -8.62 2.20 5.10
N ASP A 79 -8.42 1.78 6.34
CA ASP A 79 -8.50 2.64 7.52
C ASP A 79 -7.44 3.76 7.47
N THR A 80 -6.25 3.50 6.92
CA THR A 80 -5.18 4.50 6.72
C THR A 80 -5.51 5.53 5.62
N LEU A 81 -6.37 5.15 4.67
CA LEU A 81 -6.81 5.99 3.56
C LEU A 81 -8.01 6.88 3.94
N ALA A 82 -8.81 6.45 4.92
CA ALA A 82 -9.91 7.24 5.43
C ALA A 82 -9.45 8.61 5.98
N PRO A 83 -10.27 9.67 5.82
CA PRO A 83 -9.94 11.03 6.28
C PRO A 83 -9.90 11.18 7.81
#